data_AF-A0A2M6ZY96-F1
#
_entry.id   AF-A0A2M6ZY96-F1
#
_cell.length_a   1.000
_cell.length_b   1.000
_cell.length_c   1.000
_cell.angle_alpha   90.00
_cell.angle_beta   90.00
_cell.angle_gamma   90.00
#
_symmetry.space_group_name_H-M   'P 1'
#
loop_
_entity.id
_entity.type
_entity.pdbx_description
1 polymer ?
#
loop_
_entity_poly.entity_id
_entity_poly.type
_entity_poly.pdbx_seq_one_letter_code
_entity_poly.pdbx_strand_id
1 'polypeptide(L)'
;MAIGEGVIDETTGTEFLPLSDAMVTHTIPTQTLWSGALRLAVTSGLPAYDALFVAVAERENAMLATFDQGIIKAFPQIAKSPGAISG
;
A
#
# COMPACT_ATOMS: atom_id res chain seq x y z
N MET A 1 8.15 5.51 -8.99
CA MET A 1 7.19 4.73 -9.81
C MET A 1 7.92 4.31 -11.07
N ALA A 2 7.92 3.02 -11.43
CA ALA A 2 8.80 2.48 -12.48
C ALA A 2 8.73 3.22 -13.83
N ILE A 3 7.54 3.63 -14.28
CA ILE A 3 7.35 4.44 -15.51
C ILE A 3 7.99 5.83 -15.34
N GLY A 4 7.68 6.52 -14.24
CA GLY A 4 8.22 7.86 -13.96
C GLY A 4 9.73 7.91 -13.75
N GLU A 5 10.34 6.78 -13.44
CA GLU A 5 11.80 6.60 -13.32
C GLU A 5 12.45 6.05 -14.60
N GLY A 6 11.67 5.78 -15.65
CA GLY A 6 12.15 5.26 -16.93
C GLY A 6 12.62 3.80 -16.89
N VAL A 7 12.25 3.04 -15.85
CA VAL A 7 12.58 1.61 -15.72
C VAL A 7 11.79 0.77 -16.72
N ILE A 8 10.55 1.17 -17.01
CA ILE A 8 9.69 0.62 -18.06
C ILE A 8 9.00 1.77 -18.79
N ASP A 9 8.57 1.55 -20.03
CA ASP A 9 7.75 2.52 -20.77
C ASP A 9 6.26 2.40 -20.42
N GLU A 10 5.47 3.37 -20.89
CA GLU A 10 4.02 3.43 -20.65
C GLU A 10 3.26 2.24 -21.26
N THR A 11 3.70 1.79 -22.43
CA THR A 11 3.10 0.64 -23.13
C THR A 11 3.25 -0.63 -22.29
N THR A 12 4.48 -0.95 -21.87
CA THR A 12 4.78 -2.09 -20.99
C THR A 12 4.03 -1.96 -19.67
N GLY A 13 4.01 -0.75 -19.08
CA GLY A 13 3.29 -0.50 -17.83
C GLY A 13 1.79 -0.80 -17.95
N THR A 14 1.17 -0.45 -19.07
CA THR A 14 -0.25 -0.72 -19.34
C THR A 14 -0.52 -2.22 -19.53
N GLU A 15 0.39 -2.93 -20.21
CA GLU A 15 0.32 -4.39 -20.39
C GLU A 15 0.40 -5.17 -19.07
N PHE A 16 1.02 -4.58 -18.03
CA PHE A 16 1.11 -5.20 -16.71
C PHE A 16 -0.14 -4.98 -15.83
N LEU A 17 -1.00 -4.01 -16.14
CA LEU A 17 -2.20 -3.75 -15.33
C LEU A 17 -3.12 -4.98 -15.22
N PRO A 18 -3.46 -5.71 -16.32
CA PRO A 18 -4.26 -6.92 -16.22
C PRO A 18 -3.58 -8.05 -15.44
N LEU A 19 -2.24 -8.14 -15.49
CA LEU A 19 -1.49 -9.13 -14.72
C LEU A 19 -1.60 -8.86 -13.22
N SER A 20 -1.60 -7.59 -12.82
CA SER A 20 -1.77 -7.21 -11.42
C SER A 20 -3.18 -7.56 -10.88
N ASP A 21 -4.21 -7.40 -11.71
CA ASP A 21 -5.59 -7.76 -11.36
C ASP A 21 -5.73 -9.27 -11.10
N ALA A 22 -5.08 -10.09 -11.93
CA ALA A 22 -5.06 -11.55 -11.76
C ALA A 22 -4.36 -12.02 -10.46
N MET A 23 -3.56 -11.17 -9.82
CA MET A 23 -2.92 -11.49 -8.53
C MET A 23 -3.79 -11.16 -7.32
N VAL A 24 -4.89 -10.41 -7.49
CA VAL A 24 -5.77 -10.01 -6.39
C VAL A 24 -6.61 -11.19 -5.94
N THR A 25 -6.43 -11.62 -4.69
CA THR A 25 -7.20 -12.74 -4.11
C THR A 25 -8.44 -12.28 -3.33
N HIS A 26 -8.44 -11.03 -2.88
CA HIS A 26 -9.53 -10.46 -2.10
C HIS A 26 -9.51 -8.93 -2.17
N THR A 27 -10.67 -8.31 -2.01
CA THR A 27 -10.84 -6.85 -2.05
C THR A 27 -11.63 -6.40 -0.83
N ILE A 28 -11.19 -5.31 -0.20
CA ILE A 28 -11.84 -4.75 1.00
C ILE A 28 -12.41 -3.38 0.65
N PRO A 29 -13.72 -3.14 0.87
CA PRO A 29 -14.33 -1.84 0.63
C PRO A 29 -13.76 -0.76 1.54
N THR A 30 -13.24 0.32 0.95
CA THR A 30 -12.60 1.43 1.67
C THR A 30 -13.55 2.15 2.63
N GLN A 31 -14.86 2.13 2.34
CA GLN A 31 -15.89 2.71 3.20
C GLN A 31 -15.84 2.15 4.63
N THR A 32 -15.40 0.90 4.78
CA THR A 32 -15.30 0.22 6.09
C THR A 32 -14.04 0.58 6.87
N LEU A 33 -13.09 1.32 6.29
CA LEU A 33 -11.77 1.58 6.85
C LEU A 33 -11.58 3.02 7.34
N TRP A 34 -12.44 3.96 6.94
CA TRP A 34 -12.23 5.39 7.17
C TRP A 34 -12.05 5.81 8.62
N SER A 35 -12.81 5.21 9.55
CA SER A 35 -12.65 5.53 10.97
C SER A 35 -11.28 5.12 11.50
N GLY A 36 -10.74 3.98 11.03
CA GLY A 36 -9.38 3.53 11.36
C GLY A 36 -8.32 4.39 10.70
N ALA A 37 -8.46 4.64 9.41
CA ALA A 37 -7.53 5.45 8.63
C ALA A 37 -7.43 6.89 9.14
N LEU A 38 -8.55 7.52 9.51
CA LEU A 38 -8.54 8.88 10.07
C LEU A 38 -7.78 8.94 11.40
N ARG A 39 -8.00 7.96 12.28
CA ARG A 39 -7.24 7.86 13.54
C ARG A 39 -5.74 7.73 13.26
N LEU A 40 -5.35 6.82 12.36
CA LEU A 40 -3.95 6.60 11.99
C LEU A 40 -3.32 7.84 11.34
N ALA A 41 -4.06 8.55 10.49
CA ALA A 41 -3.62 9.79 9.85
C ALA A 41 -3.33 10.88 10.89
N VAL A 42 -4.23 11.08 11.86
CA VAL A 42 -4.05 12.07 12.94
C VAL A 42 -2.83 11.72 13.80
N THR A 43 -2.60 10.45 14.12
CA THR A 43 -1.48 10.06 15.00
C THR A 43 -0.12 10.02 14.28
N SER A 44 -0.10 9.77 12.97
CA SER A 44 1.15 9.64 12.19
C SER A 44 1.50 10.88 11.37
N GLY A 45 0.54 11.77 11.12
CA GLY A 45 0.70 12.90 10.20
C GLY A 45 0.61 12.51 8.72
N LEU A 46 0.29 11.25 8.39
CA LEU A 46 0.09 10.82 7.01
C LEU A 46 -1.26 11.29 6.45
N PRO A 47 -1.38 11.47 5.12
CA PRO A 47 -2.66 11.67 4.48
C PRO A 47 -3.64 10.53 4.79
N ALA A 48 -4.92 10.86 4.98
CA ALA A 48 -5.95 9.86 5.30
C ALA A 48 -6.08 8.75 4.24
N TYR A 49 -5.80 9.07 2.97
CA TYR A 49 -5.79 8.07 1.89
C TYR A 49 -4.64 7.07 2.04
N ASP A 50 -3.44 7.54 2.36
CA ASP A 50 -2.29 6.66 2.60
C ASP A 50 -2.51 5.80 3.85
N ALA A 51 -3.16 6.36 4.86
CA ALA A 51 -3.53 5.64 6.08
C ALA A 51 -4.56 4.51 5.84
N LEU A 52 -5.31 4.50 4.72
CA LEU A 52 -6.20 3.37 4.39
C LEU A 52 -5.42 2.07 4.21
N PHE A 53 -4.21 2.13 3.62
CA PHE A 53 -3.37 0.95 3.41
C PHE A 53 -2.85 0.37 4.73
N VAL A 54 -2.58 1.23 5.71
CA VAL A 54 -2.19 0.80 7.06
C VAL A 54 -3.40 0.24 7.80
N ALA A 55 -4.57 0.91 7.70
CA ALA A 55 -5.79 0.46 8.34
C ALA A 55 -6.25 -0.92 7.86
N VAL A 56 -6.11 -1.22 6.56
CA VAL A 56 -6.44 -2.56 6.04
C VAL A 56 -5.43 -3.60 6.52
N ALA A 57 -4.13 -3.27 6.56
CA ALA A 57 -3.09 -4.17 7.05
C ALA A 57 -3.27 -4.50 8.54
N GLU A 58 -3.60 -3.51 9.39
CA GLU A 58 -3.95 -3.73 10.80
C GLU A 58 -5.18 -4.63 10.96
N ARG A 59 -6.23 -4.38 10.16
CA ARG A 59 -7.48 -5.14 10.23
C ARG A 59 -7.29 -6.60 9.84
N GLU A 60 -6.54 -6.85 8.79
CA GLU A 60 -6.30 -8.20 8.26
C GLU A 60 -5.11 -8.90 8.93
N ASN A 61 -4.49 -8.26 9.94
CA ASN A 61 -3.30 -8.75 10.63
C ASN A 61 -2.19 -9.16 9.63
N ALA A 62 -1.95 -8.30 8.65
CA ALA A 62 -1.04 -8.54 7.53
C ALA A 62 0.07 -7.48 7.47
N MET A 63 1.15 -7.80 6.77
CA MET A 63 2.19 -6.83 6.45
C MET A 63 1.78 -6.00 5.23
N LEU A 64 1.98 -4.68 5.30
CA LEU A 64 1.83 -3.77 4.18
C LEU A 64 3.12 -3.75 3.34
N ALA A 65 3.04 -4.25 2.12
CA ALA A 65 4.08 -4.12 1.11
C ALA A 65 3.96 -2.77 0.40
N THR A 66 4.94 -1.88 0.56
CA THR A 66 4.93 -0.56 -0.09
C THR A 66 6.34 -0.04 -0.34
N PHE A 67 6.53 0.79 -1.37
CA PHE A 67 7.76 1.54 -1.58
C PHE A 67 7.74 2.92 -0.91
N ASP A 68 6.60 3.33 -0.34
CA ASP A 68 6.43 4.62 0.33
C ASP A 68 7.24 4.68 1.63
N GLN A 69 8.28 5.53 1.62
CA GLN A 69 9.18 5.69 2.76
C GLN A 69 8.54 6.44 3.93
N GLY A 70 7.53 7.29 3.68
CA GLY A 70 6.78 7.97 4.74
C GLY A 70 5.97 6.96 5.55
N ILE A 71 5.26 6.07 4.88
CA ILE A 71 4.50 4.99 5.53
C ILE A 71 5.42 4.04 6.30
N ILE A 72 6.53 3.59 5.69
CA ILE A 72 7.49 2.68 6.34
C ILE A 72 8.08 3.32 7.61
N LYS A 73 8.42 4.61 7.57
CA LYS A 73 8.96 5.32 8.75
C LYS A 73 7.93 5.50 9.85
N ALA A 74 6.68 5.78 9.49
CA ALA A 74 5.60 5.99 10.45
C ALA A 74 5.13 4.67 11.10
N PHE A 75 5.17 3.56 10.36
CA PHE A 75 4.64 2.26 10.79
C PHE A 75 5.60 1.09 10.49
N PRO A 76 6.85 1.10 11.00
CA PRO A 76 7.87 0.11 10.64
C PRO A 76 7.54 -1.34 11.05
N GLN A 77 6.63 -1.51 12.00
CA GLN A 77 6.14 -2.82 12.46
C GLN A 77 5.10 -3.45 11.52
N ILE A 78 4.44 -2.65 10.67
CA ILE A 78 3.38 -3.10 9.76
C ILE A 78 3.81 -2.94 8.29
N ALA A 79 4.57 -1.90 7.96
CA ALA A 79 4.94 -1.57 6.58
C ALA A 79 6.41 -1.86 6.29
N LYS A 80 6.66 -2.53 5.17
CA LYS A 80 8.01 -2.87 4.68
C LYS A 80 8.10 -2.72 3.16
N SER A 81 9.32 -2.54 2.65
CA SER A 81 9.56 -2.67 1.21
C SER A 81 9.26 -4.11 0.76
N PRO A 82 8.72 -4.32 -0.45
CA PRO A 82 8.41 -5.67 -0.94
C PRO A 82 9.60 -6.64 -0.86
N GLY A 83 10.83 -6.19 -1.16
CA GLY A 83 12.03 -7.02 -1.04
C GLY A 83 12.41 -7.41 0.40
N ALA A 84 11.89 -6.70 1.42
CA ALA A 84 12.09 -7.00 2.83
C ALA A 84 10.94 -7.83 3.45
N ILE A 85 9.90 -8.10 2.66
CA ILE A 85 8.82 -9.04 2.99
C ILE A 85 9.19 -10.37 2.34
N SER A 86 10.22 -11.01 2.86
CA SER A 86 10.52 -12.40 2.52
C SER A 86 9.73 -13.29 3.48
N GLY A 87 8.97 -14.24 2.94
CA GLY A 87 8.44 -15.38 3.70
C GLY A 87 9.55 -16.37 4.06
#